data_AF-A0A4Q5QSI9-F1
#
_entry.id   AF-A0A4Q5QSI9-F1
#
_cell.length_a   1.000
_cell.length_b   1.000
_cell.length_c   1.000
_cell.angle_alpha   90.00
_cell.angle_beta   90.00
_cell.angle_gamma   90.00
#
_symmetry.space_group_name_H-M   'P 1'
#
loop_
_entity.id
_entity.type
_entity.pdbx_description
1 polymer ?
#
loop_
_entity_poly.entity_id
_entity_poly.type
_entity_poly.pdbx_seq_one_letter_code
_entity_poly.pdbx_strand_id
1 'polypeptide(L)'
;MPLLRFFLALLFLLPLGALHAQTRPATAPRPVGPSSRPQPVKGTPVDLLHADDLRGGDFNGVKIRKLLGSVSFKQQDVFLYCDSAYQYLDRNEIEAFSNVRIVQSDTMTIT
;
A
#
# COMPACT_ATOMS: atom_id res chain seq x y z
N MET A 1 48.35 -18.92 58.98
CA MET A 1 48.14 -17.49 58.69
C MET A 1 48.78 -17.19 57.33
N PRO A 2 48.01 -17.25 56.22
CA PRO A 2 48.60 -17.20 54.89
C PRO A 2 48.98 -15.77 54.47
N LEU A 3 50.23 -15.66 54.04
CA LEU A 3 50.68 -15.03 52.79
C LEU A 3 50.29 -13.57 52.54
N LEU A 4 51.04 -12.70 53.22
CA LEU A 4 51.38 -11.35 52.80
C LEU A 4 52.70 -11.41 51.99
N ARG A 5 52.71 -10.74 50.82
CA ARG A 5 53.88 -10.41 49.95
C ARG A 5 54.43 -11.57 49.14
N PHE A 6 54.85 -11.28 47.91
CA PHE A 6 56.00 -11.82 47.14
C PHE A 6 55.67 -11.60 45.64
N PHE A 7 56.35 -10.63 45.01
CA PHE A 7 57.40 -10.88 44.01
C PHE A 7 56.79 -11.04 42.60
N LEU A 8 56.69 -9.99 41.78
CA LEU A 8 57.77 -9.39 40.98
C LEU A 8 58.30 -10.34 39.88
N ALA A 9 58.43 -9.77 38.67
CA ALA A 9 59.03 -10.27 37.42
C ALA A 9 58.09 -11.08 36.50
N LEU A 10 57.69 -10.60 35.31
CA LEU A 10 58.43 -10.21 34.08
C LEU A 10 58.72 -11.40 33.15
N LEU A 11 58.39 -11.19 31.87
CA LEU A 11 59.00 -11.76 30.65
C LEU A 11 58.37 -13.04 30.05
N PHE A 12 57.94 -12.93 28.77
CA PHE A 12 58.20 -13.80 27.60
C PHE A 12 57.07 -13.59 26.57
N LEU A 13 57.27 -12.78 25.51
CA LEU A 13 57.81 -13.15 24.18
C LEU A 13 56.87 -14.00 23.28
N LEU A 14 56.31 -13.28 22.30
CA LEU A 14 56.07 -13.60 20.87
C LEU A 14 54.75 -14.29 20.40
N PRO A 15 54.27 -13.90 19.20
CA PRO A 15 52.91 -14.10 18.69
C PRO A 15 52.80 -15.33 17.78
N LEU A 16 51.62 -15.93 17.67
CA LEU A 16 51.33 -16.84 16.56
C LEU A 16 49.86 -16.72 16.16
N GLY A 17 49.66 -16.46 14.86
CA GLY A 17 48.40 -16.07 14.26
C GLY A 17 47.22 -16.97 14.63
N ALA A 18 46.18 -16.34 15.20
CA ALA A 18 44.85 -16.90 15.16
C ALA A 18 44.27 -16.59 13.78
N LEU A 19 44.03 -17.67 13.03
CA LEU A 19 43.26 -17.69 11.80
C LEU A 19 42.03 -16.80 11.91
N HIS A 20 41.83 -15.97 10.88
CA HIS A 20 40.54 -15.36 10.56
C HIS A 20 39.55 -16.46 10.17
N ALA A 21 38.90 -17.07 11.16
CA ALA A 21 37.65 -17.80 10.94
C ALA A 21 36.51 -16.77 10.92
N GLN A 22 36.16 -16.31 9.72
CA GLN A 22 34.97 -15.50 9.48
C GLN A 22 33.72 -16.23 10.00
N THR A 23 33.22 -15.82 11.16
CA THR A 23 31.86 -16.12 11.60
C THR A 23 30.89 -15.35 10.72
N ARG A 24 30.39 -15.99 9.66
CA ARG A 24 29.19 -15.49 8.94
C ARG A 24 28.01 -15.59 9.90
N PRO A 25 27.36 -14.50 10.31
CA PRO A 25 26.12 -14.61 11.06
C PRO A 25 25.06 -15.23 10.14
N ALA A 26 24.57 -16.41 10.52
CA ALA A 26 23.42 -17.04 9.89
C ALA A 26 22.18 -16.20 10.20
N THR A 27 21.66 -15.52 9.19
CA THR A 27 20.37 -14.81 9.26
C THR A 27 19.27 -15.83 9.55
N ALA A 28 18.68 -15.75 10.74
CA ALA A 28 17.51 -16.56 11.10
C ALA A 28 16.31 -16.19 10.20
N PRO A 29 15.53 -17.16 9.69
CA PRO A 29 14.33 -16.87 8.91
C PRO A 29 13.25 -16.26 9.81
N ARG A 30 12.74 -15.09 9.41
CA ARG A 30 11.66 -14.37 10.10
C ARG A 30 10.33 -15.12 9.91
N PRO A 31 9.52 -15.33 10.97
CA PRO A 31 8.26 -16.05 10.84
C PRO A 31 7.27 -15.26 9.98
N VAL A 32 6.78 -15.89 8.90
CA VAL A 32 5.70 -15.36 8.05
C VAL A 32 4.37 -15.65 8.76
N GLY A 33 3.79 -14.61 9.35
CA GLY A 33 2.44 -14.66 9.93
C GLY A 33 1.34 -14.76 8.84
N PRO A 34 0.13 -15.24 9.18
CA PRO A 34 -0.88 -15.57 8.20
C PRO A 34 -1.60 -14.34 7.60
N SER A 35 -1.72 -14.38 6.27
CA SER A 35 -2.70 -13.68 5.42
C SER A 35 -2.77 -12.14 5.44
N SER A 36 -1.89 -11.51 4.66
CA SER A 36 -2.24 -10.26 3.99
C SER A 36 -3.27 -10.54 2.89
N ARG A 37 -4.57 -10.57 3.23
CA ARG A 37 -5.58 -10.15 2.23
C ARG A 37 -5.11 -8.78 1.72
N PRO A 38 -5.11 -8.50 0.40
CA PRO A 38 -4.88 -7.15 -0.09
C PRO A 38 -5.92 -6.27 0.59
N GLN A 39 -5.52 -5.57 1.64
CA GLN A 39 -6.37 -4.53 2.21
C GLN A 39 -6.51 -3.50 1.10
N PRO A 40 -7.73 -3.04 0.76
CA PRO A 40 -7.90 -2.01 -0.24
C PRO A 40 -7.01 -0.86 0.16
N VAL A 41 -5.95 -0.63 -0.63
CA VAL A 41 -5.06 0.51 -0.42
C VAL A 41 -6.00 1.70 -0.47
N LYS A 42 -6.09 2.48 0.63
CA LYS A 42 -7.01 3.61 0.72
C LYS A 42 -6.57 4.65 -0.32
N GLY A 43 -7.05 4.49 -1.55
CA GLY A 43 -6.75 5.35 -2.67
C GLY A 43 -7.41 6.71 -2.48
N THR A 44 -6.98 7.67 -3.30
CA THR A 44 -7.59 9.01 -3.32
C THR A 44 -9.11 8.88 -3.57
N PRO A 45 -9.98 9.56 -2.81
CA PRO A 45 -11.41 9.55 -3.07
C PRO A 45 -11.74 10.03 -4.49
N VAL A 46 -12.85 9.52 -5.04
CA VAL A 46 -13.39 10.04 -6.29
C VAL A 46 -14.46 11.08 -6.01
N ASP A 47 -14.27 12.27 -6.57
CA ASP A 47 -15.19 13.40 -6.45
C ASP A 47 -16.19 13.37 -7.59
N LEU A 48 -17.49 13.48 -7.27
CA LEU A 48 -18.53 13.74 -8.26
C LEU A 48 -18.48 15.21 -8.68
N LEU A 49 -18.23 15.48 -9.95
CA LEU A 49 -18.24 16.84 -10.49
C LEU A 49 -19.63 17.27 -10.97
N HIS A 50 -20.34 16.38 -11.70
CA HIS A 50 -21.66 16.67 -12.26
C HIS A 50 -22.50 15.40 -12.45
N ALA A 51 -23.81 15.53 -12.28
CA ALA A 51 -24.85 14.61 -12.76
C ALA A 51 -26.17 15.39 -12.86
N ASP A 52 -26.99 15.09 -13.86
CA ASP A 52 -28.29 15.76 -14.04
C ASP A 52 -29.34 15.28 -13.02
N ASP A 53 -29.27 14.01 -12.62
CA ASP A 53 -30.16 13.42 -11.61
C ASP A 53 -29.39 12.43 -10.71
N LEU A 54 -29.80 12.39 -9.44
CA LEU A 54 -29.23 11.58 -8.39
C LEU A 54 -30.34 10.84 -7.66
N ARG A 55 -30.31 9.51 -7.73
CA ARG A 55 -31.32 8.64 -7.10
C ARG A 55 -30.66 7.66 -6.14
N GLY A 56 -31.27 7.45 -4.99
CA GLY A 56 -30.91 6.33 -4.12
C GLY A 56 -31.28 4.99 -4.79
N GLY A 57 -30.49 3.96 -4.55
CA GLY A 57 -30.74 2.65 -5.14
C GLY A 57 -30.10 1.50 -4.38
N ASP A 58 -30.42 0.31 -4.86
CA ASP A 58 -29.83 -0.95 -4.46
C ASP A 58 -29.37 -1.67 -5.74
N PHE A 59 -28.19 -2.25 -5.70
CA PHE A 59 -27.66 -3.08 -6.78
C PHE A 59 -26.97 -4.29 -6.16
N ASN A 60 -27.47 -5.48 -6.48
CA ASN A 60 -27.00 -6.75 -5.92
C ASN A 60 -26.98 -6.78 -4.37
N GLY A 61 -27.95 -6.14 -3.71
CA GLY A 61 -28.04 -6.08 -2.26
C GLY A 61 -27.13 -5.02 -1.62
N VAL A 62 -26.45 -4.20 -2.41
CA VAL A 62 -25.58 -3.12 -1.94
C VAL A 62 -26.22 -1.77 -2.21
N LYS A 63 -26.15 -0.87 -1.21
CA LYS A 63 -26.65 0.50 -1.35
C LYS A 63 -25.76 1.31 -2.25
N ILE A 64 -26.38 1.91 -3.26
CA ILE A 64 -25.71 2.72 -4.27
C ILE A 64 -26.43 4.06 -4.45
N ARG A 65 -25.70 4.99 -5.04
CA ARG A 65 -26.25 6.21 -5.65
C ARG A 65 -26.23 6.03 -7.16
N LYS A 66 -27.39 6.14 -7.79
CA LYS A 66 -27.52 6.18 -9.25
C LYS A 66 -27.38 7.62 -9.72
N LEU A 67 -26.44 7.86 -10.60
CA LEU A 67 -26.12 9.15 -11.20
C LEU A 67 -26.49 9.06 -12.68
N LEU A 68 -27.33 9.96 -13.15
CA LEU A 68 -27.90 9.91 -14.50
C LEU A 68 -27.72 11.25 -15.20
N GLY A 69 -27.42 11.20 -16.49
CA GLY A 69 -27.27 12.36 -17.36
C GLY A 69 -25.92 13.06 -17.19
N SER A 70 -25.15 13.08 -18.27
CA SER A 70 -23.90 13.85 -18.42
C SER A 70 -22.94 13.74 -17.23
N VAL A 71 -22.78 12.54 -16.67
CA VAL A 71 -22.07 12.32 -15.41
C VAL A 71 -20.57 12.53 -15.58
N SER A 72 -19.96 13.26 -14.63
CA SER A 72 -18.51 13.43 -14.59
C SER A 72 -17.93 13.31 -13.18
N PHE A 73 -16.77 12.69 -13.09
CA PHE A 73 -16.01 12.49 -11.86
C PHE A 73 -14.57 12.95 -12.01
N LYS A 74 -13.94 13.25 -10.88
CA LYS A 74 -12.51 13.57 -10.78
C LYS A 74 -11.84 12.74 -9.70
N GLN A 75 -10.68 12.20 -10.02
CA GLN A 75 -9.77 11.61 -9.05
C GLN A 75 -8.37 12.11 -9.38
N GLN A 76 -7.81 12.98 -8.54
CA GLN A 76 -6.52 13.64 -8.81
C GLN A 76 -6.52 14.33 -10.17
N ASP A 77 -5.67 13.89 -11.10
CA ASP A 77 -5.51 14.43 -12.45
C ASP A 77 -6.24 13.59 -13.53
N VAL A 78 -7.13 12.69 -13.08
CA VAL A 78 -7.96 11.82 -13.91
C VAL A 78 -9.41 12.29 -13.87
N PHE A 79 -10.03 12.39 -15.04
CA PHE A 79 -11.44 12.70 -15.23
C PHE A 79 -12.16 11.51 -15.87
N LEU A 80 -13.31 11.14 -15.33
CA LEU A 80 -14.19 10.11 -15.88
C LEU A 80 -15.49 10.78 -16.33
N TYR A 81 -15.90 10.55 -17.58
CA TYR A 81 -17.15 11.01 -18.16
C TYR A 81 -17.99 9.81 -18.59
N CYS A 82 -19.30 9.87 -18.44
CA CYS A 82 -20.23 8.84 -18.88
C CYS A 82 -21.67 9.37 -18.91
N ASP A 83 -22.62 8.61 -19.47
CA ASP A 83 -24.03 9.01 -19.44
C ASP A 83 -24.70 8.66 -18.11
N SER A 84 -24.25 7.59 -17.45
CA SER A 84 -24.78 7.15 -16.16
C SER A 84 -23.76 6.37 -15.35
N ALA A 85 -23.91 6.36 -14.02
CA ALA A 85 -23.03 5.63 -13.14
C ALA A 85 -23.73 5.18 -11.84
N TYR A 86 -23.24 4.07 -11.28
CA TYR A 86 -23.50 3.68 -9.89
C TYR A 86 -22.28 4.00 -9.05
N GLN A 87 -22.48 4.79 -8.01
CA GLN A 87 -21.48 5.04 -6.99
C GLN A 87 -21.83 4.22 -5.74
N TYR A 88 -20.90 3.38 -5.32
CA TYR A 88 -21.04 2.62 -4.08
C TYR A 88 -20.76 3.53 -2.87
N LEU A 89 -21.59 3.43 -1.84
CA LEU A 89 -21.49 4.32 -0.67
C LEU A 89 -20.56 3.77 0.42
N ASP A 90 -20.36 2.46 0.43
CA ASP A 90 -19.55 1.72 1.40
C ASP A 90 -18.09 1.54 0.95
N ARG A 91 -17.81 1.79 -0.33
CA ARG A 91 -16.48 1.63 -0.93
C ARG A 91 -16.23 2.67 -2.02
N ASN A 92 -14.96 2.99 -2.24
CA ASN A 92 -14.53 3.95 -3.25
C ASN A 92 -14.53 3.32 -4.65
N GLU A 93 -15.72 2.96 -5.14
CA GLU A 93 -15.94 2.25 -6.40
C GLU A 93 -17.05 2.92 -7.20
N ILE A 94 -16.85 3.01 -8.51
CA ILE A 94 -17.82 3.55 -9.46
C ILE A 94 -17.96 2.56 -10.61
N GLU A 95 -19.20 2.25 -10.94
CA GLU A 95 -19.56 1.49 -12.13
C GLU A 95 -20.17 2.46 -13.14
N ALA A 96 -19.45 2.74 -14.23
CA ALA A 96 -19.86 3.70 -15.25
C ALA A 96 -20.48 2.98 -16.45
N PHE A 97 -21.55 3.56 -17.01
CA PHE A 97 -22.33 2.97 -18.10
C PHE A 97 -22.56 3.98 -19.22
N SER A 98 -22.37 3.51 -20.46
CA SER A 98 -22.57 4.25 -21.72
C SER A 98 -21.66 5.47 -21.89
N ASN A 99 -21.09 5.61 -23.11
CA ASN A 99 -20.19 6.70 -23.50
C ASN A 99 -19.08 6.99 -22.47
N VAL A 100 -18.47 5.94 -21.93
CA VAL A 100 -17.46 6.04 -20.87
C VAL A 100 -16.16 6.57 -21.48
N ARG A 101 -15.64 7.66 -20.92
CA ARG A 101 -14.36 8.25 -21.34
C ARG A 101 -13.54 8.62 -20.11
N ILE A 102 -12.32 8.11 -20.05
CA ILE A 102 -11.34 8.46 -19.02
C ILE A 102 -10.26 9.32 -19.66
N VAL A 103 -10.01 10.49 -19.07
CA VAL A 103 -9.00 11.46 -19.50
C VAL A 103 -8.00 11.64 -18.38
N GLN A 104 -6.73 11.32 -18.64
CA GLN A 104 -5.62 11.57 -17.73
C GLN A 104 -4.72 12.66 -18.32
N SER A 105 -4.32 13.62 -17.49
CA SER A 105 -3.62 14.86 -17.86
C SER A 105 -2.26 14.65 -18.56
N ASP A 106 -1.74 13.43 -18.52
CA ASP A 106 -0.40 13.01 -18.90
C ASP A 106 -0.37 12.21 -20.22
N THR A 107 -1.41 12.34 -21.05
CA THR A 107 -1.49 11.83 -22.46
C THR A 107 -1.99 10.39 -22.60
N MET A 108 -3.14 10.04 -22.00
CA MET A 108 -3.87 8.84 -22.42
C MET A 108 -5.39 9.06 -22.31
N THR A 109 -6.12 8.87 -23.41
CA THR A 109 -7.59 8.82 -23.43
C THR A 109 -8.00 7.36 -23.63
N ILE A 110 -8.78 6.80 -22.71
CA ILE A 110 -9.38 5.46 -22.83
C ILE A 110 -10.86 5.67 -23.18
N THR A 111 -11.29 5.09 -24.30
CA THR A 111 -12.67 5.09 -24.81
C THR A 111 -13.17 3.67 -25.00
#